data_AF-A0A2T9ZNC2-F1
#
_entry.id   AF-A0A2T9ZNC2-F1
#
_cell.length_a   1.000
_cell.length_b   1.000
_cell.length_c   1.000
_cell.angle_alpha   90.00
_cell.angle_beta   90.00
_cell.angle_gamma   90.00
#
_symmetry.space_group_name_H-M   'P 1'
#
loop_
_entity.id
_entity.type
_entity.pdbx_description
1 polymer ?
#
loop_
_entity_poly.entity_id
_entity_poly.type
_entity_poly.pdbx_seq_one_letter_code
_entity_poly.pdbx_strand_id
1 'polypeptide(L)' 'MDWTKIIWALLLGAMILFLWPRAKQMLKHSPKAQQGDWQAVLLPLAFVVGFVVLLIMMV' A
#
# COMPACT_ATOMS: atom_id res chain seq x y z
N MET A 1 22.28 24.67 8.37
CA MET A 1 21.24 23.70 8.77
C MET A 1 20.02 24.51 9.13
N ASP A 2 19.01 24.53 8.27
CA ASP A 2 17.83 25.36 8.52
C ASP A 2 17.08 24.75 9.71
N TRP A 3 16.92 25.50 10.80
CA TRP A 3 16.22 25.06 12.02
C TRP A 3 14.84 24.46 11.71
N THR A 4 14.19 24.93 10.64
CA THR A 4 12.97 24.37 10.06
C THR A 4 13.06 22.88 9.75
N LYS A 5 14.17 22.39 9.17
CA LYS A 5 14.36 20.96 8.86
C LYS A 5 14.40 20.10 10.12
N ILE A 6 15.01 20.62 11.20
CA ILE A 6 15.07 19.94 12.49
C ILE A 6 13.67 19.87 13.12
N ILE A 7 12.91 20.96 13.08
CA ILE A 7 11.53 21.01 13.58
C ILE A 7 10.64 20.02 12.81
N TRP A 8 10.72 20.00 11.48
CA TRP A 8 9.98 19.02 10.66
C TRP A 8 10.39 17.59 10.95
N ALA A 9 11.68 17.31 11.13
CA ALA A 9 12.15 15.98 11.48
C ALA A 9 11.59 15.52 12.84
N LEU A 10 11.55 16.40 13.85
CA LEU A 10 10.97 16.12 15.15
C LEU A 10 9.45 15.89 15.05
N LEU A 11 8.73 16.72 14.29
CA LEU A 11 7.28 16.57 14.09
C LEU A 11 6.95 15.26 13.37
N LEU A 12 7.68 14.90 12.31
CA LEU A 12 7.49 13.64 11.60
C LEU A 12 7.84 12.44 12.49
N GLY A 13 8.91 12.53 13.27
CA GLY A 13 9.27 11.52 14.26
C GLY A 13 8.17 11.32 15.31
N ALA A 14 7.67 12.41 15.88
CA ALA A 14 6.57 12.38 16.85
C ALA A 14 5.28 11.82 16.23
N MET A 15 4.96 12.18 14.98
CA MET A 15 3.82 11.63 14.24
C MET A 15 3.94 10.11 14.08
N ILE A 16 5.12 9.60 13.71
CA ILE A 16 5.36 8.16 13.58
C ILE A 16 5.18 7.47 14.93
N LEU A 17 5.75 8.02 16.01
CA LEU A 17 5.59 7.45 17.37
C LEU A 17 4.12 7.43 17.81
N PHE A 18 3.36 8.46 17.48
CA PHE A 18 1.94 8.55 17.78
C PHE A 18 1.08 7.56 16.97
N LEU A 19 1.40 7.36 15.69
CA LEU A 19 0.69 6.43 14.81
C LEU A 19 1.11 4.97 15.03
N TRP A 20 2.32 4.74 15.53
CA TRP A 20 2.89 3.40 15.76
C TRP A 20 1.99 2.43 16.53
N PRO A 21 1.38 2.78 17.69
CA PRO A 21 0.52 1.84 18.41
C PRO A 21 -0.70 1.42 17.59
N ARG A 22 -1.32 2.37 16.87
CA ARG A 22 -2.48 2.12 16.02
C ARG A 22 -2.11 1.27 14.82
N ALA A 23 -0.99 1.58 14.16
CA ALA A 23 -0.45 0.79 13.06
C ALA A 23 -0.15 -0.65 13.51
N LYS A 24 0.47 -0.83 14.68
CA LYS A 24 0.75 -2.15 15.27
C LYS A 24 -0.54 -2.91 15.58
N GLN A 25 -1.58 -2.24 16.09
CA GLN A 25 -2.88 -2.86 16.30
C GLN A 25 -3.50 -3.31 14.97
N MET A 26 -3.50 -2.43 13.96
CA MET A 26 -4.00 -2.77 12.62
C MET A 26 -3.26 -3.99 12.07
N LEU A 27 -1.92 -3.99 12.03
CA LEU A 27 -1.15 -5.12 11.53
C LEU A 27 -1.38 -6.44 12.29
N LYS A 28 -1.62 -6.36 13.62
CA LYS A 28 -1.93 -7.55 14.43
C LYS A 28 -3.33 -8.12 14.18
N HIS A 29 -4.31 -7.25 13.91
CA HIS A 29 -5.71 -7.63 13.74
C HIS A 29 -6.15 -7.68 12.27
N SER A 30 -5.29 -7.30 11.33
CA SER A 30 -5.55 -7.42 9.91
C SER A 30 -5.79 -8.90 9.55
N PRO A 31 -6.82 -9.20 8.75
CA PRO A 31 -7.00 -10.53 8.22
C PRO A 31 -5.74 -10.92 7.45
N LYS A 32 -5.13 -12.05 7.82
CA LYS A 32 -4.01 -12.60 7.06
C LYS A 32 -4.55 -13.07 5.72
N ALA A 33 -3.78 -12.86 4.66
CA ALA A 33 -4.09 -13.40 3.35
C ALA A 33 -4.31 -14.92 3.48
N GLN A 34 -5.50 -15.38 3.14
CA GLN A 34 -5.85 -16.79 3.12
C GLN A 34 -5.45 -17.41 1.79
N GLN A 35 -5.40 -18.74 1.76
CA GLN A 35 -5.20 -19.47 0.50
C GLN A 35 -6.40 -19.17 -0.41
N GLY A 36 -6.15 -18.51 -1.55
CA GLY A 36 -7.19 -18.04 -2.47
C GLY A 36 -7.18 -16.53 -2.70
N ASP A 37 -6.72 -15.72 -1.75
CA ASP A 37 -6.71 -14.25 -1.92
C ASP A 37 -5.81 -13.82 -3.07
N TRP A 38 -4.68 -14.50 -3.24
CA TRP A 38 -3.77 -14.28 -4.36
C TRP A 38 -4.34 -14.74 -5.71
N GLN A 39 -5.21 -15.74 -5.70
CA GLN A 39 -5.91 -16.20 -6.91
C GLN A 39 -7.05 -15.24 -7.28
N ALA A 40 -7.70 -14.61 -6.30
CA ALA A 40 -8.70 -13.57 -6.54
C ALA A 40 -8.10 -12.34 -7.26
N VAL A 41 -6.83 -12.02 -7.02
CA VAL A 41 -6.08 -10.95 -7.72
C VAL A 41 -5.77 -11.33 -9.18
N LEU A 42 -5.74 -12.61 -9.52
CA LEU A 42 -5.41 -13.07 -10.87
C LEU A 42 -6.45 -12.62 -11.91
N LEU A 43 -7.74 -12.66 -11.56
CA LEU A 43 -8.83 -12.26 -12.46
C LEU A 43 -8.74 -10.79 -12.91
N PRO A 44 -8.65 -9.79 -12.01
CA PRO A 44 -8.51 -8.39 -12.41
C PRO A 44 -7.19 -8.13 -13.15
N LEU A 45 -6.09 -8.80 -12.77
CA LEU A 45 -4.82 -8.67 -13.52
C LEU A 45 -4.95 -9.21 -14.94
N ALA A 46 -5.53 -10.41 -15.10
CA ALA A 46 -5.77 -11.01 -16.41
C ALA A 46 -6.69 -10.13 -17.26
N PHE A 47 -7.69 -9.49 -16.65
CA PHE A 47 -8.57 -8.54 -17.33
C PHE A 47 -7.81 -7.32 -17.86
N VAL A 48 -6.93 -6.73 -17.04
CA VAL A 48 -6.09 -5.58 -17.46
C VAL A 48 -5.16 -5.98 -18.60
N VAL A 49 -4.48 -7.13 -18.48
CA VAL A 49 -3.59 -7.64 -19.54
C VAL A 49 -4.38 -7.91 -20.82
N GLY A 50 -5.52 -8.58 -20.73
CA GLY A 50 -6.39 -8.87 -21.88
C GLY A 50 -6.91 -7.60 -22.55
N PHE A 51 -7.26 -6.58 -21.77
CA PHE A 51 -7.67 -5.27 -22.29
C PHE A 51 -6.55 -4.59 -23.07
N VAL A 52 -5.32 -4.57 -22.53
CA VAL A 52 -4.15 -4.00 -23.23
C VAL A 52 -3.86 -4.76 -24.53
N VAL A 53 -3.93 -6.09 -24.53
CA VAL A 53 -3.74 -6.90 -25.74
C VAL A 53 -4.81 -6.57 -26.80
N LEU A 54 -6.07 -6.46 -26.40
CA LEU A 54 -7.16 -6.07 -27.30
C LEU A 54 -6.87 -4.70 -27.95
N LEU A 55 -6.44 -3.72 -27.15
CA LEU A 55 -6.09 -2.39 -27.67
C LEU A 55 -4.94 -2.46 -28.68
N ILE A 56 -3.91 -3.26 -28.42
CA ILE A 56 -2.78 -3.45 -29.36
C ILE A 56 -3.27 -4.05 -30.69
N MET A 57 -4.25 -4.96 -30.66
CA MET A 57 -4.79 -5.56 -31.89
C MET A 57 -5.68 -4.61 -32.71
N MET A 58 -6.24 -3.58 -32.08
CA MET A 58 -7.16 -2.63 -32.71
C MET A 58 -6.47 -1.40 -33.29
N VAL A 59 -5.19 -1.18 -32.95
CA VAL A 59 -4.31 -0.11 -33.48
C VAL A 59 -3.43 -0.67 -34.58
#